data_AF-A0A1F3NS88-F1
#
_entry.id   AF-A0A1F3NS88-F1
#
_cell.length_a   1.000
_cell.length_b   1.000
_cell.length_c   1.000
_cell.angle_alpha   90.00
_cell.angle_beta   90.00
_cell.angle_gamma   90.00
#
_symmetry.space_group_name_H-M   'P 1'
#
loop_
_entity.id
_entity.type
_entity.pdbx_description
1 polymer ?
#
loop_
_entity_poly.entity_id
_entity_poly.type
_entity_poly.pdbx_seq_one_letter_code
_entity_poly.pdbx_strand_id
1 'polypeptide(L)'
;MAENKNVGFLKIVLIIYAIVSLVYGIGYLLVPDFLVNTSGGQPVFHGWLRWSGGVLIALGIGAVLVYINPQHQGIFVTTIALGCFLCGLGLLWALINREEGAKLWFTVLPAIIVFALAILLWWGRSKAKDILYPKSD
;
A
#
# COMPACT_ATOMS: atom_id res chain seq x y z
N MET A 1 12.48 -19.95 -20.34
CA MET A 1 11.19 -20.18 -19.62
C MET A 1 11.23 -19.87 -18.12
N ALA A 2 12.39 -19.81 -17.45
CA ALA A 2 12.49 -19.44 -16.02
C ALA A 2 12.29 -17.93 -15.74
N GLU A 3 12.65 -17.07 -16.68
CA GLU A 3 12.59 -15.60 -16.56
C GLU A 3 11.17 -15.06 -16.33
N ASN A 4 10.15 -15.69 -16.95
CA ASN A 4 8.77 -15.23 -16.89
C ASN A 4 8.07 -15.55 -15.54
N LYS A 5 8.51 -16.61 -14.83
CA LYS A 5 7.96 -16.97 -13.51
C LYS A 5 8.39 -15.99 -12.40
N ASN A 6 9.54 -15.34 -12.56
CA ASN A 6 10.10 -14.44 -11.55
C ASN A 6 9.31 -13.13 -11.42
N VAL A 7 8.74 -12.63 -12.52
CA VAL A 7 7.92 -11.41 -12.55
C VAL A 7 6.48 -11.67 -12.11
N GLY A 8 5.95 -12.86 -12.39
CA GLY A 8 4.55 -13.20 -12.10
C GLY A 8 4.19 -12.99 -10.63
N PHE A 9 5.10 -13.33 -9.71
CA PHE A 9 4.89 -13.09 -8.28
C PHE A 9 4.80 -11.60 -7.95
N LEU A 10 5.72 -10.77 -8.43
CA LEU A 10 5.66 -9.32 -8.23
C LEU A 10 4.36 -8.73 -8.79
N LYS A 11 3.94 -9.18 -9.97
CA LYS A 11 2.69 -8.72 -10.61
C LYS A 11 1.45 -9.01 -9.75
N ILE A 12 1.37 -10.19 -9.14
CA ILE A 12 0.28 -10.53 -8.21
C ILE A 12 0.30 -9.57 -7.01
N VAL A 13 1.47 -9.34 -6.41
CA VAL A 13 1.61 -8.45 -5.25
C VAL A 13 1.23 -7.01 -5.61
N LEU A 14 1.63 -6.51 -6.78
CA LEU A 14 1.25 -5.18 -7.27
C LEU A 14 -0.26 -5.01 -7.44
N ILE A 15 -0.96 -6.05 -7.92
CA ILE A 15 -2.43 -6.03 -8.01
C ILE A 15 -3.06 -5.94 -6.61
N ILE A 16 -2.59 -6.73 -5.64
CA ILE A 16 -3.13 -6.70 -4.27
C ILE A 16 -2.91 -5.30 -3.67
N TYR A 17 -1.70 -4.74 -3.83
CA TYR A 17 -1.40 -3.38 -3.39
C TYR A 17 -2.31 -2.34 -4.07
N ALA A 18 -2.54 -2.47 -5.38
CA ALA A 18 -3.40 -1.57 -6.14
C ALA A 18 -4.84 -1.62 -5.62
N ILE A 19 -5.39 -2.81 -5.39
CA ILE A 19 -6.75 -2.99 -4.83
C ILE A 19 -6.84 -2.32 -3.46
N VAL A 20 -5.91 -2.59 -2.55
CA VAL A 20 -5.92 -1.99 -1.21
C VAL A 20 -5.82 -0.46 -1.30
N SER A 21 -4.88 0.06 -2.08
CA SER A 21 -4.67 1.49 -2.25
C SER A 21 -5.88 2.19 -2.87
N LEU A 22 -6.53 1.58 -3.86
CA LEU A 22 -7.72 2.14 -4.49
C LEU A 22 -8.93 2.10 -3.55
N VAL A 23 -9.15 1.01 -2.81
CA VAL A 23 -10.27 0.90 -1.86
C VAL A 23 -10.15 1.94 -0.75
N TYR A 24 -8.99 2.02 -0.09
CA TYR A 24 -8.77 3.03 0.95
C TYR A 24 -8.71 4.44 0.37
N GLY A 25 -8.10 4.60 -0.81
CA GLY A 25 -7.99 5.88 -1.49
C GLY A 25 -9.34 6.48 -1.89
N ILE A 26 -10.20 5.69 -2.52
CA ILE A 26 -11.57 6.08 -2.86
C ILE A 26 -12.38 6.38 -1.59
N GLY A 27 -12.26 5.53 -0.56
CA GLY A 27 -12.92 5.73 0.71
C GLY A 27 -12.56 7.06 1.36
N TYR A 28 -11.27 7.38 1.46
CA TYR A 28 -10.81 8.65 2.04
C TYR A 28 -11.13 9.87 1.17
N LEU A 29 -11.09 9.73 -0.16
CA LEU A 29 -11.35 10.84 -1.07
C LEU A 29 -12.84 11.20 -1.16
N LEU A 30 -13.72 10.20 -1.28
CA LEU A 30 -15.14 10.42 -1.58
C LEU A 30 -16.04 10.33 -0.35
N VAL A 31 -15.74 9.42 0.59
CA VAL A 31 -16.61 9.10 1.73
C VAL A 31 -15.86 9.05 3.08
N PRO A 32 -15.06 10.10 3.43
CA PRO A 32 -14.27 10.10 4.66
C PRO A 32 -15.13 9.95 5.93
N ASP A 33 -16.32 10.55 5.95
CA ASP A 33 -17.31 10.43 7.04
C ASP A 33 -17.62 8.97 7.39
N PHE A 34 -17.88 8.16 6.37
CA PHE A 34 -18.23 6.76 6.55
C PHE A 34 -17.09 5.98 7.21
N LEU A 35 -15.85 6.25 6.80
CA LEU A 35 -14.66 5.59 7.37
C LEU A 35 -14.39 6.02 8.81
N VAL A 36 -14.51 7.32 9.12
CA VAL A 36 -14.34 7.84 10.49
C VAL A 36 -15.41 7.27 11.43
N ASN A 37 -16.67 7.27 11.01
CA ASN A 37 -17.76 6.70 11.82
C ASN A 37 -17.59 5.19 12.00
N THR A 38 -17.15 4.48 10.96
CA THR A 38 -16.91 3.03 11.04
C THR A 38 -15.76 2.72 11.99
N SER A 39 -14.70 3.53 11.97
CA SER A 39 -13.55 3.39 12.87
C SER A 39 -13.89 3.70 14.32
N GLY A 40 -14.99 4.41 14.61
CA GLY A 40 -15.33 4.89 15.95
C GLY A 40 -14.60 6.18 16.33
N GLY A 41 -13.84 6.77 15.41
CA GLY A 41 -13.09 7.99 15.64
C GLY A 41 -13.97 9.22 15.80
N GLN A 42 -13.40 10.26 16.40
CA GLN A 42 -14.02 11.58 16.46
C GLN A 42 -14.02 12.25 15.08
N PRO A 43 -14.93 13.20 14.82
CA PRO A 43 -14.94 13.96 13.57
C PRO A 43 -13.59 14.63 13.31
N VAL A 44 -13.04 14.43 12.12
CA VAL A 44 -11.78 15.05 11.66
C VAL A 44 -12.09 15.96 10.48
N PHE A 45 -11.36 17.06 10.31
CA PHE A 45 -11.51 17.90 9.11
C PHE A 45 -11.26 17.06 7.85
N HIS A 46 -12.29 16.84 7.03
CA HIS A 46 -12.26 15.91 5.89
C HIS A 46 -11.15 16.20 4.89
N GLY A 47 -10.69 17.46 4.80
CA GLY A 47 -9.54 17.83 3.97
C GLY A 47 -8.31 16.96 4.26
N TRP A 48 -8.05 16.60 5.52
CA TRP A 48 -6.91 15.76 5.93
C TRP A 48 -7.00 14.32 5.44
N LEU A 49 -8.22 13.81 5.22
CA LEU A 49 -8.44 12.47 4.68
C LEU A 49 -8.49 12.52 3.15
N ARG A 50 -9.11 13.54 2.57
CA ARG A 50 -9.28 13.61 1.12
C ARG A 50 -7.96 13.68 0.36
N TRP A 51 -7.00 14.46 0.85
CA TRP A 51 -5.70 14.57 0.16
C TRP A 51 -4.93 13.23 0.19
N SER A 52 -4.92 12.53 1.33
CA SER A 52 -4.28 11.22 1.46
C SER A 52 -5.00 10.17 0.61
N GLY A 53 -6.33 10.27 0.49
CA GLY A 53 -7.12 9.49 -0.46
C GLY A 53 -6.67 9.66 -1.92
N GLY A 54 -6.46 10.91 -2.35
CA GLY A 54 -5.92 11.22 -3.68
C GLY A 54 -4.52 10.63 -3.92
N VAL A 55 -3.63 10.71 -2.91
CA VAL A 55 -2.29 10.11 -2.97
C VAL A 55 -2.37 8.59 -3.09
N LEU A 56 -3.21 7.93 -2.31
CA LEU A 56 -3.39 6.47 -2.38
C LEU A 56 -3.93 6.02 -3.74
N ILE A 57 -4.86 6.76 -4.32
CA ILE A 57 -5.36 6.46 -5.68
C ILE A 57 -4.22 6.56 -6.70
N ALA A 58 -3.42 7.63 -6.64
CA ALA A 58 -2.29 7.82 -7.55
C ALA A 58 -1.26 6.68 -7.42
N LEU A 59 -0.95 6.24 -6.19
CA LEU A 59 -0.06 5.10 -5.95
C LEU A 59 -0.66 3.78 -6.44
N GLY A 60 -1.97 3.57 -6.27
CA GLY A 60 -2.69 2.42 -6.78
C GLY A 60 -2.64 2.33 -8.31
N ILE A 61 -2.88 3.45 -9.00
CA ILE A 61 -2.73 3.56 -10.46
C ILE A 61 -1.28 3.32 -10.86
N GLY A 62 -0.31 3.91 -10.15
CA GLY A 62 1.12 3.67 -10.38
C GLY A 62 1.47 2.18 -10.32
N ALA A 63 0.94 1.45 -9.35
CA ALA A 63 1.15 0.00 -9.24
C ALA A 63 0.56 -0.78 -10.42
N VAL A 64 -0.59 -0.36 -10.98
CA VAL A 64 -1.15 -0.94 -12.20
C VAL A 64 -0.24 -0.66 -13.41
N LEU A 65 0.30 0.54 -13.54
CA LEU A 65 1.23 0.88 -14.63
C LEU A 65 2.51 0.02 -14.55
N VAL A 66 3.06 -0.18 -13.35
CA VAL A 66 4.21 -1.08 -13.14
C VAL A 66 3.84 -2.54 -13.39
N TYR A 67 2.63 -2.97 -13.06
CA TYR A 67 2.15 -4.31 -13.39
C TYR A 67 2.14 -4.56 -14.91
N ILE A 68 1.73 -3.56 -15.70
CA ILE A 68 1.71 -3.63 -17.17
C ILE A 68 3.15 -3.64 -17.69
N ASN A 69 3.98 -2.67 -17.27
CA ASN A 69 5.36 -2.54 -17.69
C ASN A 69 6.32 -2.40 -16.49
N PRO A 70 6.88 -3.51 -15.98
CA PRO A 70 7.73 -3.49 -14.79
C PRO A 70 9.18 -3.04 -15.07
N GLN A 71 9.60 -2.91 -16.32
CA GLN A 71 11.01 -2.64 -16.65
C GLN A 71 11.47 -1.30 -16.06
N HIS A 72 12.63 -1.29 -15.40
CA HIS A 72 13.22 -0.11 -14.74
C HIS A 72 12.38 0.51 -13.61
N GLN A 73 11.31 -0.14 -13.15
CA GLN A 73 10.42 0.39 -12.11
C GLN A 73 10.84 0.03 -10.68
N GLY A 74 12.10 -0.40 -10.48
CA GLY A 74 12.58 -0.83 -9.17
C GLY A 74 12.47 0.24 -8.08
N ILE A 75 12.66 1.51 -8.43
CA ILE A 75 12.51 2.64 -7.50
C ILE A 75 11.08 2.72 -6.99
N PHE A 76 10.09 2.68 -7.88
CA PHE A 76 8.68 2.74 -7.49
C PHE A 76 8.30 1.59 -6.54
N VAL A 77 8.67 0.35 -6.90
CA VAL A 77 8.41 -0.84 -6.06
C VAL A 77 9.04 -0.69 -4.67
N THR A 78 10.25 -0.12 -4.59
CA THR A 78 10.93 0.15 -3.32
C THR A 78 10.18 1.20 -2.50
N THR A 79 9.73 2.28 -3.13
CA THR A 79 8.99 3.35 -2.48
C THR A 79 7.68 2.86 -1.89
N ILE A 80 6.89 2.08 -2.64
CA ILE A 80 5.62 1.56 -2.11
C ILE A 80 5.83 0.51 -1.02
N ALA A 81 6.92 -0.27 -1.09
CA ALA A 81 7.28 -1.21 -0.03
C ALA A 81 7.62 -0.44 1.27
N LEU A 82 8.47 0.59 1.18
CA LEU A 82 8.78 1.50 2.28
C LEU A 82 7.53 2.19 2.83
N GLY A 83 6.65 2.68 1.95
CA GLY A 83 5.37 3.27 2.35
C GLY A 83 4.53 2.29 3.17
N CYS A 84 4.37 1.05 2.71
CA CYS A 84 3.65 0.01 3.44
C CYS A 84 4.26 -0.28 4.82
N PHE A 85 5.59 -0.37 4.89
CA PHE A 85 6.30 -0.62 6.14
C PHE A 85 6.14 0.53 7.15
N LEU A 86 6.32 1.77 6.69
CA LEU A 86 6.16 2.97 7.54
C LEU A 86 4.70 3.15 7.99
N CYS A 87 3.72 2.91 7.11
CA CYS A 87 2.31 2.87 7.49
C CYS A 87 2.05 1.80 8.56
N GLY A 88 2.64 0.61 8.42
CA GLY A 88 2.56 -0.46 9.41
C GLY A 88 3.11 -0.03 10.77
N LEU A 89 4.27 0.63 10.80
CA LEU A 89 4.84 1.18 12.03
C LEU A 89 3.94 2.23 12.68
N GLY A 90 3.33 3.12 11.87
CA GLY A 90 2.38 4.11 12.38
C GLY A 90 1.15 3.47 13.02
N LEU A 91 0.59 2.44 12.41
CA LEU A 91 -0.55 1.71 12.98
C LEU A 91 -0.16 0.88 14.19
N LEU A 92 1.03 0.29 14.20
CA LEU A 92 1.56 -0.42 15.36
C LEU A 92 1.75 0.52 16.55
N TRP A 93 2.24 1.73 16.29
CA TRP A 93 2.36 2.78 17.30
C TRP A 93 0.98 3.14 17.90
N ALA A 94 -0.04 3.31 17.06
CA ALA A 94 -1.41 3.57 17.52
C ALA A 94 -1.97 2.42 18.38
N LEU A 95 -1.64 1.16 18.05
CA LEU A 95 -2.01 -0.01 18.85
C LEU A 95 -1.34 -0.03 20.23
N ILE A 96 -0.03 0.27 20.28
CA ILE A 96 0.74 0.28 21.52
C ILE A 96 0.24 1.37 22.47
N ASN A 97 -0.03 2.57 21.95
CA ASN A 97 -0.46 3.71 22.75
C ASN A 97 -1.96 3.73 23.04
N ARG A 98 -2.72 2.79 22.49
CA ARG A 98 -4.19 2.68 22.66
C ARG A 98 -4.89 4.02 22.42
N GLU A 99 -4.65 4.63 21.26
CA GLU A 99 -5.31 5.88 20.90
C GLU A 99 -6.83 5.76 21.09
N GLU A 100 -7.38 6.58 22.00
CA GLU A 100 -8.74 6.45 22.50
C GLU A 100 -9.77 6.71 21.38
N GLY A 101 -10.83 5.88 21.35
CA GLY A 101 -11.97 6.05 20.45
C GLY A 101 -11.98 5.15 19.21
N ALA A 102 -10.82 4.69 18.72
CA ALA A 102 -10.80 3.80 17.54
C ALA A 102 -11.12 2.34 17.92
N LYS A 103 -12.00 1.70 17.15
CA LYS A 103 -12.26 0.26 17.23
C LYS A 103 -10.98 -0.49 16.86
N LEU A 104 -10.55 -1.39 17.74
CA LEU A 104 -9.31 -2.15 17.60
C LEU A 104 -9.13 -2.79 16.21
N TRP A 105 -10.17 -3.41 15.66
CA TRP A 105 -10.10 -4.08 14.36
C TRP A 105 -9.78 -3.12 13.20
N PHE A 106 -10.20 -1.85 13.31
CA PHE A 106 -9.97 -0.82 12.30
C PHE A 106 -8.50 -0.35 12.26
N THR A 107 -7.72 -0.68 13.29
CA THR A 107 -6.27 -0.43 13.33
C THR A 107 -5.49 -1.73 13.07
N VAL A 108 -5.89 -2.85 13.69
CA VAL A 108 -5.19 -4.15 13.55
C VAL A 108 -5.24 -4.68 12.13
N LEU A 109 -6.42 -4.69 11.49
CA LEU A 109 -6.57 -5.27 10.16
C LEU A 109 -5.73 -4.53 9.12
N PRO A 110 -5.79 -3.18 9.01
CA PRO A 110 -4.92 -2.47 8.09
C PRO A 110 -3.43 -2.64 8.41
N ALA A 111 -3.05 -2.70 9.69
CA ALA A 111 -1.66 -2.93 10.10
C ALA A 111 -1.11 -4.26 9.56
N ILE A 112 -1.87 -5.34 9.71
CA ILE A 112 -1.51 -6.66 9.19
C ILE A 112 -1.37 -6.61 7.66
N ILE A 113 -2.33 -5.98 6.98
CA ILE A 113 -2.34 -5.87 5.52
C ILE A 113 -1.09 -5.14 5.02
N VAL A 114 -0.77 -3.96 5.58
CA VAL A 114 0.38 -3.17 5.11
C VAL A 114 1.72 -3.83 5.46
N PHE A 115 1.86 -4.50 6.62
CA PHE A 115 3.08 -5.27 6.91
C PHE A 115 3.23 -6.49 5.99
N ALA A 116 2.15 -7.22 5.72
CA ALA A 116 2.18 -8.33 4.78
C ALA A 116 2.55 -7.83 3.37
N LEU A 117 1.95 -6.73 2.91
CA LEU A 117 2.27 -6.12 1.62
C LEU A 117 3.71 -5.66 1.54
N ALA A 118 4.24 -5.03 2.59
CA ALA A 118 5.66 -4.69 2.67
C ALA A 118 6.52 -5.93 2.40
N ILE A 119 6.38 -6.99 3.21
CA ILE A 119 7.16 -8.23 3.07
C ILE A 119 7.04 -8.81 1.65
N LEU A 120 5.82 -8.90 1.14
CA LEU A 120 5.54 -9.44 -0.20
C LEU A 120 6.18 -8.57 -1.31
N LEU A 121 6.15 -7.25 -1.19
CA LEU A 121 6.75 -6.33 -2.16
C LEU A 121 8.29 -6.42 -2.14
N TRP A 122 8.92 -6.51 -0.96
CA TRP A 122 10.36 -6.75 -0.84
C TRP A 122 10.77 -8.08 -1.47
N TRP A 123 9.97 -9.12 -1.25
CA TRP A 123 10.24 -10.42 -1.83
C TRP A 123 10.02 -10.44 -3.34
N GLY A 124 8.94 -9.81 -3.81
CA GLY A 124 8.64 -9.66 -5.23
C GLY A 124 9.71 -8.87 -5.97
N ARG A 125 10.18 -7.78 -5.37
CA ARG A 125 11.31 -7.00 -5.86
C ARG A 125 12.58 -7.85 -5.98
N SER A 126 12.89 -8.63 -4.94
CA SER A 126 14.08 -9.49 -4.93
C SER A 126 14.03 -10.56 -6.04
N LYS A 127 12.85 -11.15 -6.29
CA LYS A 127 12.67 -12.14 -7.37
C LYS A 127 12.73 -11.51 -8.76
N ALA A 128 12.24 -10.28 -8.93
CA ALA A 128 12.20 -9.58 -10.22
C ALA A 128 13.37 -8.60 -10.43
N LYS A 129 14.47 -8.75 -9.67
CA LYS A 129 15.57 -7.77 -9.63
C LYS A 129 16.14 -7.44 -11.01
N ASP A 130 16.36 -8.44 -11.85
CA ASP A 130 17.00 -8.26 -13.17
C ASP A 130 16.14 -7.44 -14.14
N ILE A 131 14.82 -7.43 -13.93
CA ILE A 131 13.87 -6.68 -14.77
C ILE A 131 13.63 -5.28 -14.20
N LEU A 132 13.62 -5.17 -12.87
CA LEU A 132 13.47 -3.89 -12.18
C LEU A 132 14.74 -3.03 -12.24
N TYR A 133 15.91 -3.67 -12.30
CA TYR A 133 17.24 -3.04 -12.38
C TYR A 133 18.11 -3.79 -13.40
N PRO A 134 17.83 -3.65 -14.70
CA PRO A 134 18.67 -4.24 -15.73
C PRO A 134 20.09 -3.70 -15.60
N LYS A 135 21.10 -4.56 -15.75
CA LYS A 135 22.48 -4.08 -15.87
C LYS A 135 22.57 -3.31 -17.18
N SER A 136 23.19 -2.13 -17.13
CA SER A 136 23.65 -1.46 -18.35
C SER A 136 24.82 -2.28 -18.88
N ASP A 137 24.63 -2.90 -20.05
CA ASP A 137 25.72 -3.51 -20.83
C ASP A 137 26.77 -2.47 -21.23
#